data_AF-A0A9D8HK62-F1
#
_entry.id   AF-A0A9D8HK62-F1
#
_cell.length_a   1.000
_cell.length_b   1.000
_cell.length_c   1.000
_cell.angle_alpha   90.00
_cell.angle_beta   90.00
_cell.angle_gamma   90.00
#
_symmetry.space_group_name_H-M   'P 1'
#
loop_
_entity.id
_entity.type
_entity.pdbx_description
1 polymer ?
#
loop_
_entity_poly.entity_id
_entity_poly.type
_entity_poly.pdbx_seq_one_letter_code
_entity_poly.pdbx_strand_id
1 'polypeptide(L)'
;MANNNSTDKQGGIKNNNLNKTEEEDEKKKNKKIFIVIGVAVGVVIIIIILILLLFTFCRRGSAGETEATGVEMTEVMEGSEETETLEDTSGASGETSSETEESTEETTAEETTGEEETTETEETTADEEAIAPTITLATYMGPVYSSADGVCYYRVQANVTGTPAPTIVWSRNDGSGLGPNRAQVNLHSPSETYTLTATATNSAGSDTESITLSWGCNRPPTVHEITLMGDHIAGVDYTVSAYATDPDGDTLTYQWSASGGSIANPNINPK
;
A
#
# COMPACT_ATOMS: atom_id res chain seq x y z
N MET A 1 -39.76 -30.17 -75.02
CA MET A 1 -38.56 -30.02 -74.16
C MET A 1 -38.60 -28.63 -73.51
N ALA A 2 -37.71 -28.35 -72.55
CA ALA A 2 -37.63 -27.09 -71.79
C ALA A 2 -37.13 -25.90 -72.68
N ASN A 3 -36.98 -24.64 -72.21
CA ASN A 3 -36.85 -24.15 -70.83
C ASN A 3 -37.25 -22.66 -70.66
N ASN A 4 -37.27 -22.16 -69.41
CA ASN A 4 -37.59 -20.77 -69.03
C ASN A 4 -36.37 -19.82 -69.04
N ASN A 5 -36.64 -18.51 -69.25
CA ASN A 5 -35.87 -17.33 -68.77
C ASN A 5 -36.62 -16.04 -69.22
N SER A 6 -36.56 -14.86 -68.58
CA SER A 6 -36.41 -14.47 -67.16
C SER A 6 -37.02 -13.05 -66.98
N THR A 7 -36.97 -12.49 -65.76
CA THR A 7 -37.43 -11.13 -65.41
C THR A 7 -36.41 -10.05 -65.87
N ASP A 8 -36.62 -8.72 -65.83
CA ASP A 8 -37.09 -7.87 -64.74
C ASP A 8 -37.85 -6.59 -65.12
N LYS A 9 -38.72 -6.16 -64.19
CA LYS A 9 -39.13 -4.77 -63.95
C LYS A 9 -39.41 -4.58 -62.45
N GLN A 10 -38.60 -3.79 -61.75
CA GLN A 10 -39.00 -3.23 -60.46
C GLN A 10 -38.22 -1.93 -60.17
N GLY A 11 -38.94 -0.91 -59.72
CA GLY A 11 -38.38 0.38 -59.34
C GLY A 11 -39.41 1.21 -58.57
N GLY A 12 -39.07 1.60 -57.34
CA GLY A 12 -39.94 2.35 -56.43
C GLY A 12 -40.02 1.73 -55.02
N ILE A 13 -40.34 2.58 -54.03
CA ILE A 13 -40.66 2.24 -52.63
C ILE A 13 -39.50 1.64 -51.79
N LYS A 14 -38.47 2.43 -51.43
CA LYS A 14 -37.54 2.11 -50.31
C LYS A 14 -37.08 3.27 -49.40
N ASN A 15 -37.60 4.49 -49.57
CA ASN A 15 -36.96 5.69 -48.96
C ASN A 15 -37.41 6.05 -47.53
N ASN A 16 -38.46 5.45 -46.95
CA ASN A 16 -39.02 5.90 -45.66
C ASN A 16 -38.52 5.12 -44.42
N ASN A 17 -37.74 4.05 -44.58
CA ASN A 17 -37.32 3.19 -43.46
C ASN A 17 -35.90 3.46 -42.93
N LEU A 18 -35.05 4.19 -43.68
CA LEU A 18 -33.66 4.46 -43.25
C LEU A 18 -33.63 5.49 -42.11
N ASN A 19 -34.17 6.68 -42.33
CA ASN A 19 -34.13 7.80 -41.39
C ASN A 19 -34.67 7.44 -39.98
N LYS A 20 -35.71 6.60 -39.91
CA LYS A 20 -36.28 6.14 -38.63
C LYS A 20 -35.29 5.26 -37.84
N THR A 21 -34.47 4.47 -38.53
CA THR A 21 -33.48 3.59 -37.89
C THR A 21 -32.35 4.43 -37.28
N GLU A 22 -31.88 5.44 -38.00
CA GLU A 22 -30.85 6.38 -37.55
C GLU A 22 -31.32 7.20 -36.34
N GLU A 23 -32.55 7.75 -36.39
CA GLU A 23 -33.14 8.52 -35.28
C GLU A 23 -33.30 7.68 -34.00
N GLU A 24 -33.68 6.39 -34.12
CA GLU A 24 -33.78 5.49 -32.96
C GLU A 24 -32.41 5.15 -32.36
N ASP A 25 -31.34 5.03 -33.15
CA ASP A 25 -30.00 4.69 -32.66
C ASP A 25 -29.24 5.88 -32.08
N GLU A 26 -29.40 7.09 -32.62
CA GLU A 26 -28.93 8.32 -31.94
C GLU A 26 -29.60 8.49 -30.57
N LYS A 27 -30.90 8.24 -30.48
CA LYS A 27 -31.66 8.32 -29.22
C LYS A 27 -31.18 7.30 -28.18
N LYS A 28 -30.75 6.10 -28.62
CA LYS A 28 -30.09 5.10 -27.76
C LYS A 28 -28.68 5.53 -27.34
N LYS A 29 -27.88 6.10 -28.25
CA LYS A 29 -26.53 6.63 -27.99
C LYS A 29 -26.57 7.74 -26.94
N ASN A 30 -27.46 8.71 -27.11
CA ASN A 30 -27.63 9.83 -26.19
C ASN A 30 -28.11 9.36 -24.81
N LYS A 31 -29.08 8.42 -24.75
CA LYS A 31 -29.51 7.81 -23.49
C LYS A 31 -28.36 7.08 -22.75
N LYS A 32 -27.46 6.39 -23.46
CA LYS A 32 -26.27 5.76 -22.85
C LYS A 32 -25.31 6.82 -22.29
N ILE A 33 -25.06 7.90 -23.02
CA ILE A 33 -24.19 9.01 -22.60
C ILE A 33 -24.69 9.65 -21.30
N PHE A 34 -25.99 9.97 -21.19
CA PHE A 34 -26.57 10.53 -19.96
C PHE A 34 -26.45 9.58 -18.75
N ILE A 35 -26.55 8.26 -18.95
CA ILE A 35 -26.36 7.27 -17.86
C ILE A 35 -24.90 7.25 -17.39
N VAL A 36 -23.93 7.25 -18.31
CA VAL A 36 -22.50 7.25 -17.95
C VAL A 36 -22.11 8.54 -17.22
N ILE A 37 -22.55 9.70 -17.69
CA ILE A 37 -22.30 10.99 -17.03
C ILE A 37 -22.96 11.01 -15.64
N GLY A 38 -24.21 10.56 -15.51
CA GLY A 38 -24.91 10.49 -14.22
C GLY A 38 -24.21 9.60 -13.19
N VAL A 39 -23.67 8.45 -13.61
CA VAL A 39 -22.87 7.57 -12.75
C VAL A 39 -21.55 8.23 -12.35
N ALA A 40 -20.84 8.86 -13.30
CA ALA A 40 -19.58 9.55 -13.00
C ALA A 40 -19.77 10.70 -12.00
N VAL A 41 -20.78 11.54 -12.19
CA VAL A 41 -21.13 12.63 -11.26
C VAL A 41 -21.53 12.07 -9.89
N GLY A 42 -22.31 10.98 -9.85
CA GLY A 42 -22.67 10.31 -8.59
C GLY A 42 -21.46 9.79 -7.82
N VAL A 43 -20.49 9.18 -8.50
CA VAL A 43 -19.24 8.70 -7.89
C VAL A 43 -18.40 9.86 -7.34
N VAL A 44 -18.28 10.97 -8.09
CA VAL A 44 -17.55 12.17 -7.61
C VAL A 44 -18.22 12.76 -6.36
N ILE A 45 -19.56 12.86 -6.32
CA ILE A 45 -20.29 13.32 -5.14
C ILE A 45 -20.06 12.41 -3.92
N ILE A 46 -20.06 11.08 -4.12
CA ILE A 46 -19.77 10.11 -3.05
C ILE A 46 -18.33 10.28 -2.52
N ILE A 47 -17.35 10.49 -3.40
CA ILE A 47 -15.96 10.75 -3.01
C ILE A 47 -15.84 12.04 -2.19
N ILE A 48 -16.51 13.13 -2.61
CA ILE A 48 -16.54 14.39 -1.85
C ILE A 48 -17.17 14.20 -0.47
N ILE A 49 -18.27 13.45 -0.35
CA ILE A 49 -18.90 13.14 0.94
C ILE A 49 -17.95 12.34 1.84
N LEU A 50 -17.23 11.34 1.31
CA LEU A 50 -16.25 10.56 2.07
C LEU A 50 -15.08 11.43 2.55
N ILE A 51 -14.59 12.35 1.71
CA ILE A 51 -13.53 13.31 2.07
C ILE A 51 -14.01 14.25 3.19
N LEU A 52 -15.22 14.80 3.09
CA LEU A 52 -15.80 15.64 4.15
C LEU A 52 -15.99 14.88 5.47
N LEU A 53 -16.41 13.61 5.42
CA LEU A 53 -16.50 12.76 6.61
C LEU A 53 -15.11 12.55 7.25
N LEU A 54 -14.07 12.25 6.47
CA LEU A 54 -12.70 12.14 6.98
C LEU A 54 -12.23 13.44 7.65
N PHE A 55 -12.51 14.62 7.06
CA PHE A 55 -12.24 15.90 7.71
C PHE A 55 -12.99 16.10 9.03
N THR A 56 -14.24 15.62 9.16
CA THR A 56 -14.94 15.68 10.47
C THR A 56 -14.34 14.75 11.53
N PHE A 57 -13.79 13.59 11.14
CA PHE A 57 -13.09 12.71 12.07
C PHE A 57 -11.72 13.28 12.50
N CYS A 58 -10.99 13.91 11.58
CA CYS A 58 -9.68 14.52 11.87
C CYS A 58 -9.75 15.74 12.84
N ARG A 59 -10.93 16.35 13.09
CA ARG A 59 -11.09 17.46 14.05
C ARG A 59 -11.60 17.01 15.43
N ARG A 60 -11.60 15.72 15.76
CA ARG A 60 -11.99 15.19 17.08
C ARG A 60 -10.88 14.33 17.72
N GLY A 61 -9.64 14.82 17.66
CA GLY A 61 -8.43 14.06 18.01
C GLY A 61 -7.32 14.83 18.73
N SER A 62 -7.60 15.98 19.36
CA SER A 62 -6.69 16.59 20.35
C SER A 62 -7.46 17.44 21.35
N ALA A 63 -7.46 17.03 22.62
CA ALA A 63 -7.98 17.75 23.78
C ALA A 63 -7.49 17.02 25.05
N GLY A 64 -6.17 17.01 25.27
CA GLY A 64 -5.53 16.30 26.37
C GLY A 64 -4.42 17.12 26.99
N GLU A 65 -4.77 17.99 27.94
CA GLU A 65 -3.85 18.46 28.98
C GLU A 65 -4.63 18.82 30.26
N THR A 66 -3.91 19.06 31.35
CA THR A 66 -4.41 18.91 32.73
C THR A 66 -4.57 20.22 33.48
N GLU A 67 -5.59 20.31 34.34
CA GLU A 67 -5.58 21.17 35.53
C GLU A 67 -5.72 20.32 36.81
N ALA A 68 -5.32 20.88 37.96
CA ALA A 68 -4.91 20.09 39.13
C ALA A 68 -5.61 20.46 40.45
N THR A 69 -5.61 19.49 41.37
CA THR A 69 -5.73 19.61 42.84
C THR A 69 -7.00 20.22 43.47
N GLY A 70 -7.70 19.39 44.26
CA GLY A 70 -8.42 19.78 45.47
C GLY A 70 -7.85 19.00 46.66
N VAL A 71 -7.91 19.54 47.89
CA VAL A 71 -7.06 19.13 49.02
C VAL A 71 -7.85 18.55 50.20
N GLU A 72 -7.32 17.45 50.79
CA GLU A 72 -7.28 17.00 52.20
C GLU A 72 -6.88 15.49 52.19
N MET A 73 -6.13 14.87 53.11
CA MET A 73 -5.49 15.17 54.42
C MET A 73 -4.17 14.31 54.46
N THR A 74 -3.15 14.36 55.35
CA THR A 74 -2.94 14.80 56.74
C THR A 74 -1.44 15.08 56.99
N GLU A 75 -1.07 15.69 58.12
CA GLU A 75 0.33 15.81 58.60
C GLU A 75 0.97 14.45 59.02
N VAL A 76 2.27 14.29 58.79
CA VAL A 76 3.32 14.02 59.82
C VAL A 76 4.62 14.72 59.38
N MET A 77 5.52 15.07 60.31
CA MET A 77 6.81 15.76 60.07
C MET A 77 8.01 14.82 59.81
N GLU A 78 9.20 15.42 59.67
CA GLU A 78 10.54 14.85 59.42
C GLU A 78 10.83 14.49 57.94
N GLY A 79 11.97 14.87 57.35
CA GLY A 79 13.07 15.71 57.85
C GLY A 79 14.30 15.69 56.91
N SER A 80 15.31 16.51 57.25
CA SER A 80 16.58 16.72 56.51
C SER A 80 16.54 17.64 55.29
N GLU A 81 17.55 18.48 55.22
CA GLU A 81 17.93 19.35 54.10
C GLU A 81 18.85 18.57 53.14
N GLU A 82 18.93 18.98 51.87
CA GLU A 82 20.13 19.64 51.36
C GLU A 82 19.85 20.36 50.02
N THR A 83 20.63 21.40 49.75
CA THR A 83 20.56 22.25 48.54
C THR A 83 21.82 22.10 47.72
N GLU A 84 21.72 22.14 46.39
CA GLU A 84 22.63 22.96 45.56
C GLU A 84 21.88 23.50 44.32
N THR A 85 22.34 24.65 43.84
CA THR A 85 21.83 25.40 42.68
C THR A 85 22.97 25.72 41.73
N LEU A 86 22.67 26.00 40.45
CA LEU A 86 23.35 26.89 39.45
C LEU A 86 22.91 26.38 38.05
N GLU A 87 22.23 27.17 37.18
CA GLU A 87 22.75 28.24 36.29
C GLU A 87 23.74 27.75 35.22
N ASP A 88 23.61 27.99 33.89
CA ASP A 88 22.46 28.39 33.03
C ASP A 88 22.64 27.75 31.60
N THR A 89 22.66 28.31 30.37
CA THR A 89 22.52 29.68 29.80
C THR A 89 22.08 29.71 28.31
N SER A 90 20.94 30.36 28.02
CA SER A 90 20.60 31.12 26.78
C SER A 90 20.30 30.47 25.39
N GLY A 91 19.50 31.18 24.57
CA GLY A 91 19.20 30.95 23.13
C GLY A 91 17.85 30.24 22.89
N ALA A 92 16.70 30.86 22.53
CA ALA A 92 16.38 31.92 21.54
C ALA A 92 16.79 31.55 20.10
N SER A 93 15.97 31.65 19.04
CA SER A 93 14.58 32.13 18.81
C SER A 93 14.06 31.42 17.50
N GLY A 94 12.78 31.32 17.11
CA GLY A 94 11.47 31.74 17.62
C GLY A 94 10.48 31.92 16.43
N GLU A 95 9.16 31.93 16.70
CA GLU A 95 8.06 32.37 15.79
C GLU A 95 7.78 31.50 14.51
N THR A 96 6.58 31.43 13.90
CA THR A 96 5.18 31.75 14.33
C THR A 96 4.16 31.07 13.37
N SER A 97 2.88 30.99 13.80
CA SER A 97 1.63 30.76 13.02
C SER A 97 1.54 31.45 11.64
N SER A 98 0.50 31.30 10.79
CA SER A 98 -0.60 30.32 10.54
C SER A 98 -1.53 31.01 9.50
N GLU A 99 -2.44 30.25 8.86
CA GLU A 99 -3.61 30.74 8.09
C GLU A 99 -3.37 31.64 6.84
N THR A 100 -4.37 32.04 6.02
CA THR A 100 -5.51 31.38 5.30
C THR A 100 -6.02 32.40 4.24
N GLU A 101 -7.07 32.08 3.46
CA GLU A 101 -7.78 32.93 2.47
C GLU A 101 -6.96 33.16 1.17
N GLU A 102 -7.43 32.94 -0.07
CA GLU A 102 -8.71 33.12 -0.80
C GLU A 102 -8.79 34.44 -1.61
N SER A 103 -9.38 34.33 -2.81
CA SER A 103 -10.00 35.37 -3.66
C SER A 103 -9.35 35.63 -5.03
N THR A 104 -10.24 35.91 -6.00
CA THR A 104 -10.00 36.47 -7.33
C THR A 104 -9.76 38.00 -7.25
N GLU A 105 -9.49 38.78 -8.31
CA GLU A 105 -9.46 38.59 -9.79
C GLU A 105 -8.24 39.43 -10.34
N GLU A 106 -8.06 39.96 -11.56
CA GLU A 106 -8.88 40.22 -12.77
C GLU A 106 -7.97 40.32 -14.03
N THR A 107 -8.43 40.94 -15.13
CA THR A 107 -7.81 41.00 -16.46
C THR A 107 -6.70 42.07 -16.62
N THR A 108 -5.74 41.84 -17.54
CA THR A 108 -5.26 42.85 -18.52
C THR A 108 -4.62 42.13 -19.72
N ALA A 109 -4.86 42.62 -20.94
CA ALA A 109 -4.26 42.10 -22.17
C ALA A 109 -3.35 43.17 -22.80
N GLU A 110 -2.24 42.74 -23.41
CA GLU A 110 -1.36 43.61 -24.18
C GLU A 110 -0.92 42.86 -25.44
N GLU A 111 -1.29 43.37 -26.62
CA GLU A 111 -0.82 42.83 -27.90
C GLU A 111 0.64 43.21 -28.11
N THR A 112 1.44 42.33 -28.71
CA THR A 112 2.72 42.71 -29.30
C THR A 112 2.88 42.01 -30.64
N THR A 113 2.89 42.79 -31.71
CA THR A 113 3.03 42.32 -33.09
C THR A 113 4.47 41.87 -33.32
N GLY A 114 4.66 40.60 -33.67
CA GLY A 114 5.91 40.06 -34.20
C GLY A 114 5.67 39.49 -35.60
N GLU A 115 6.53 39.83 -36.56
CA GLU A 115 6.42 39.32 -37.94
C GLU A 115 7.04 37.91 -38.03
N GLU A 116 6.25 36.92 -38.46
CA GLU A 116 6.74 35.56 -38.69
C GLU A 116 7.55 35.48 -40.00
N GLU A 117 8.88 35.58 -39.90
CA GLU A 117 9.78 35.19 -40.99
C GLU A 117 9.86 33.66 -41.04
N THR A 118 8.99 33.04 -41.84
CA THR A 118 8.82 31.58 -41.93
C THR A 118 10.07 30.88 -42.47
N THR A 119 10.96 30.52 -41.56
CA THR A 119 12.14 29.70 -41.85
C THR A 119 11.74 28.23 -41.81
N GLU A 120 11.45 27.62 -42.98
CA GLU A 120 11.21 26.18 -43.09
C GLU A 120 12.48 25.42 -42.66
N THR A 121 12.53 25.07 -41.38
CA THR A 121 13.52 24.16 -40.83
C THR A 121 13.02 22.75 -41.12
N GLU A 122 13.68 22.03 -42.03
CA GLU A 122 13.42 20.59 -42.19
C GLU A 122 13.82 19.89 -40.89
N GLU A 123 12.84 19.60 -40.04
CA GLU A 123 12.98 18.72 -38.87
C GLU A 123 13.34 17.33 -39.36
N THR A 124 14.65 17.11 -39.53
CA THR A 124 15.23 15.79 -39.67
C THR A 124 15.04 15.05 -38.35
N THR A 125 13.91 14.37 -38.23
CA THR A 125 13.60 13.46 -37.12
C THR A 125 14.69 12.39 -37.07
N ALA A 126 15.69 12.61 -36.24
CA ALA A 126 16.68 11.61 -35.91
C ALA A 126 15.95 10.51 -35.12
N ASP A 127 15.69 9.37 -35.79
CA ASP A 127 15.24 8.16 -35.12
C ASP A 127 16.26 7.80 -34.04
N GLU A 128 15.93 8.04 -32.76
CA GLU A 128 16.78 7.62 -31.65
C GLU A 128 16.93 6.09 -31.71
N GLU A 129 18.18 5.61 -31.80
CA GLU A 129 18.47 4.20 -31.97
C GLU A 129 17.91 3.41 -30.77
N ALA A 130 16.94 2.54 -31.06
CA ALA A 130 16.21 1.82 -30.02
C ALA A 130 17.11 0.78 -29.34
N ILE A 131 17.40 1.03 -28.06
CA ILE A 131 18.27 0.19 -27.22
C ILE A 131 17.44 -0.95 -26.63
N ALA A 132 17.83 -2.20 -26.92
CA ALA A 132 17.19 -3.40 -26.35
C ALA A 132 17.27 -3.41 -24.81
N PRO A 133 16.34 -4.11 -24.11
CA PRO A 133 16.32 -4.10 -22.65
C PRO A 133 17.54 -4.78 -22.03
N THR A 134 17.90 -4.38 -20.82
CA THR A 134 18.65 -5.24 -19.88
C THR A 134 17.91 -5.28 -18.55
N ILE A 135 17.94 -6.41 -17.83
CA ILE A 135 17.31 -6.56 -16.51
C ILE A 135 18.23 -7.22 -15.49
N THR A 136 18.21 -6.72 -14.26
CA THR A 136 18.79 -7.40 -13.09
C THR A 136 17.80 -7.40 -11.93
N LEU A 137 17.80 -8.47 -11.12
CA LEU A 137 16.92 -8.63 -9.96
C LEU A 137 17.68 -8.48 -8.64
N ALA A 138 17.07 -7.76 -7.69
CA ALA A 138 17.58 -7.60 -6.34
C ALA A 138 16.47 -7.72 -5.29
N THR A 139 16.63 -8.61 -4.31
CA THR A 139 15.82 -8.62 -3.09
C THR A 139 16.15 -7.39 -2.27
N TYR A 140 15.14 -6.55 -1.96
CA TYR A 140 15.30 -5.35 -1.13
C TYR A 140 14.54 -5.45 0.21
N MET A 141 13.71 -6.48 0.37
CA MET A 141 13.04 -6.83 1.62
C MET A 141 12.75 -8.33 1.62
N GLY A 142 12.85 -9.00 2.77
CA GLY A 142 12.61 -10.45 2.88
C GLY A 142 13.88 -11.28 3.12
N PRO A 143 13.76 -12.49 3.70
CA PRO A 143 12.53 -13.11 4.18
C PRO A 143 11.97 -12.38 5.42
N VAL A 144 10.67 -12.09 5.42
CA VAL A 144 9.94 -11.52 6.57
C VAL A 144 8.70 -12.35 6.83
N TYR A 145 8.56 -12.87 8.06
CA TYR A 145 7.37 -13.61 8.46
C TYR A 145 6.26 -12.64 8.85
N SER A 146 5.08 -12.85 8.29
CA SER A 146 3.86 -12.14 8.68
C SER A 146 2.95 -13.12 9.42
N SER A 147 2.79 -12.89 10.73
CA SER A 147 1.96 -13.75 11.58
C SER A 147 0.45 -13.51 11.43
N ALA A 148 0.04 -12.49 10.67
CA ALA A 148 -1.38 -12.15 10.45
C ALA A 148 -2.05 -13.01 9.37
N ASP A 149 -1.28 -13.45 8.37
CA ASP A 149 -1.67 -14.26 7.22
C ASP A 149 -0.84 -15.57 7.11
N GLY A 150 0.22 -15.72 7.91
CA GLY A 150 1.03 -16.94 8.01
C GLY A 150 2.05 -17.11 6.89
N VAL A 151 2.32 -16.06 6.11
CA VAL A 151 3.23 -16.13 4.96
C VAL A 151 4.64 -15.67 5.33
N CYS A 152 5.63 -16.24 4.64
CA CYS A 152 6.95 -15.65 4.54
C CYS A 152 7.05 -14.89 3.21
N TYR A 153 7.28 -13.58 3.24
CA TYR A 153 7.31 -12.78 2.02
C TYR A 153 8.68 -12.17 1.70
N TYR A 154 8.90 -12.00 0.40
CA TYR A 154 10.01 -11.29 -0.22
C TYR A 154 9.48 -10.15 -1.09
N ARG A 155 10.24 -9.05 -1.19
CA ARG A 155 10.04 -8.04 -2.23
C ARG A 155 11.31 -7.88 -3.05
N VAL A 156 11.14 -8.00 -4.36
CA VAL A 156 12.22 -7.98 -5.34
C VAL A 156 12.01 -6.78 -6.26
N GLN A 157 13.10 -6.08 -6.57
CA GLN A 157 13.14 -4.98 -7.53
C GLN A 157 13.86 -5.42 -8.80
N ALA A 158 13.30 -5.04 -9.95
CA ALA A 158 13.93 -5.13 -11.25
C ALA A 158 14.56 -3.78 -11.60
N ASN A 159 15.89 -3.76 -11.73
CA ASN A 159 16.62 -2.62 -12.27
C ASN A 159 16.78 -2.88 -13.78
N VAL A 160 16.26 -1.97 -14.61
CA VAL A 160 16.06 -2.18 -16.05
C VAL A 160 16.58 -0.99 -16.83
N THR A 161 17.24 -1.25 -17.96
CA THR A 161 17.62 -0.24 -18.97
C THR A 161 16.96 -0.57 -20.31
N GLY A 162 16.95 0.38 -21.25
CA GLY A 162 16.45 0.21 -22.62
C GLY A 162 15.65 1.43 -23.09
N THR A 163 15.64 1.66 -24.41
CA THR A 163 14.96 2.80 -25.05
C THR A 163 14.19 2.28 -26.27
N PRO A 164 12.85 2.49 -26.38
CA PRO A 164 11.96 3.07 -25.38
C PRO A 164 11.94 2.30 -24.06
N ALA A 165 11.46 2.94 -22.99
CA ALA A 165 11.43 2.38 -21.65
C ALA A 165 10.69 1.01 -21.62
N PRO A 166 11.34 -0.09 -21.17
CA PRO A 166 10.73 -1.42 -21.26
C PRO A 166 9.56 -1.63 -20.30
N THR A 167 8.57 -2.40 -20.76
CA THR A 167 7.52 -2.97 -19.89
C THR A 167 8.06 -4.22 -19.21
N ILE A 168 7.74 -4.41 -17.93
CA ILE A 168 8.19 -5.56 -17.13
C ILE A 168 7.01 -6.49 -16.84
N VAL A 169 7.20 -7.78 -17.08
CA VAL A 169 6.26 -8.86 -16.74
C VAL A 169 6.91 -9.79 -15.72
N TRP A 170 6.25 -10.03 -14.60
CA TRP A 170 6.70 -10.91 -13.51
C TRP A 170 5.96 -12.25 -13.56
N SER A 171 6.64 -13.36 -13.23
CA SER A 171 6.03 -14.70 -13.15
C SER A 171 5.06 -14.87 -11.97
N ARG A 172 5.22 -14.05 -10.92
CA ARG A 172 4.29 -13.89 -9.78
C ARG A 172 4.43 -12.48 -9.21
N ASN A 173 3.33 -11.88 -8.78
CA ASN A 173 3.35 -10.72 -7.90
C ASN A 173 2.12 -10.77 -6.98
N ASP A 174 2.34 -11.11 -5.71
CA ASP A 174 1.30 -11.26 -4.69
C ASP A 174 1.02 -9.93 -3.96
N GLY A 175 1.74 -8.86 -4.32
CA GLY A 175 1.65 -7.54 -3.69
C GLY A 175 0.94 -6.49 -4.55
N SER A 176 0.41 -5.46 -3.89
CA SER A 176 -0.22 -4.30 -4.52
C SER A 176 0.57 -3.01 -4.26
N GLY A 177 0.42 -2.01 -5.14
CA GLY A 177 0.96 -0.66 -4.94
C GLY A 177 2.49 -0.49 -5.09
N LEU A 178 3.27 -1.53 -5.37
CA LEU A 178 4.74 -1.47 -5.39
C LEU A 178 5.36 -0.76 -6.63
N GLY A 179 4.58 -0.58 -7.69
CA GLY A 179 5.03 -0.12 -9.01
C GLY A 179 5.49 -1.26 -9.93
N PRO A 180 5.61 -1.05 -11.26
CA PRO A 180 5.89 -2.12 -12.23
C PRO A 180 7.28 -2.78 -12.05
N ASN A 181 8.28 -2.01 -11.60
CA ASN A 181 9.63 -2.48 -11.32
C ASN A 181 9.75 -3.31 -10.03
N ARG A 182 8.66 -3.65 -9.34
CA ARG A 182 8.71 -4.40 -8.07
C ARG A 182 7.61 -5.44 -7.95
N ALA A 183 7.96 -6.61 -7.44
CA ALA A 183 7.02 -7.67 -7.09
C ALA A 183 7.20 -8.11 -5.63
N GLN A 184 6.12 -8.55 -5.01
CA GLN A 184 6.15 -9.34 -3.78
C GLN A 184 5.89 -10.82 -4.12
N VAL A 185 6.57 -11.73 -3.42
CA VAL A 185 6.28 -13.16 -3.45
C VAL A 185 6.01 -13.63 -2.03
N ASN A 186 4.86 -14.27 -1.84
CA ASN A 186 4.45 -14.92 -0.61
C ASN A 186 4.70 -16.44 -0.72
N LEU A 187 5.44 -16.98 0.24
CA LEU A 187 5.64 -18.41 0.46
C LEU A 187 4.81 -18.85 1.67
N HIS A 188 4.33 -20.11 1.66
CA HIS A 188 3.29 -20.61 2.56
C HIS A 188 3.71 -21.87 3.35
N SER A 189 4.92 -22.40 3.13
CA SER A 189 5.45 -23.51 3.95
C SER A 189 6.99 -23.48 4.06
N PRO A 190 7.59 -24.01 5.15
CA PRO A 190 9.04 -24.05 5.36
C PRO A 190 9.86 -24.73 4.25
N SER A 191 9.24 -25.67 3.53
CA SER A 191 9.84 -26.39 2.40
C SER A 191 9.59 -25.72 1.04
N GLU A 192 8.86 -24.60 0.98
CA GLU A 192 8.56 -23.94 -0.30
C GLU A 192 9.79 -23.20 -0.84
N THR A 193 10.04 -23.42 -2.12
CA THR A 193 10.97 -22.64 -2.95
C THR A 193 10.28 -22.20 -4.22
N TYR A 194 10.50 -20.96 -4.64
CA TYR A 194 9.93 -20.40 -5.86
C TYR A 194 10.99 -19.62 -6.64
N THR A 195 11.16 -19.92 -7.93
CA THR A 195 11.97 -19.09 -8.83
C THR A 195 11.07 -18.01 -9.41
N LEU A 196 11.33 -16.76 -9.01
CA LEU A 196 10.70 -15.57 -9.56
C LEU A 196 11.45 -15.14 -10.82
N THR A 197 10.75 -15.12 -11.95
CA THR A 197 11.26 -14.65 -13.24
C THR A 197 10.68 -13.28 -13.55
N ALA A 198 11.49 -12.40 -14.14
CA ALA A 198 11.05 -11.13 -14.68
C ALA A 198 11.57 -10.95 -16.11
N THR A 199 10.68 -10.56 -17.02
CA THR A 199 10.98 -10.29 -18.43
C THR A 199 10.76 -8.81 -18.70
N ALA A 200 11.76 -8.12 -19.23
CA ALA A 200 11.68 -6.75 -19.71
C ALA A 200 11.55 -6.74 -21.24
N THR A 201 10.67 -5.92 -21.81
CA THR A 201 10.40 -5.88 -23.27
C THR A 201 10.16 -4.46 -23.78
N ASN A 202 10.78 -4.10 -24.90
CA ASN A 202 10.47 -2.91 -25.69
C ASN A 202 10.45 -3.24 -27.20
N SER A 203 10.47 -2.22 -28.08
CA SER A 203 10.47 -2.41 -29.54
C SER A 203 11.78 -2.96 -30.11
N ALA A 204 12.90 -2.82 -29.40
CA ALA A 204 14.22 -3.29 -29.83
C ALA A 204 14.54 -4.73 -29.37
N GLY A 205 13.86 -5.23 -28.33
CA GLY A 205 14.03 -6.61 -27.89
C GLY A 205 13.42 -6.92 -26.53
N SER A 206 13.91 -8.00 -25.94
CA SER A 206 13.52 -8.47 -24.61
C SER A 206 14.70 -9.14 -23.90
N ASP A 207 14.76 -8.99 -22.58
CA ASP A 207 15.72 -9.65 -21.69
C ASP A 207 14.99 -10.25 -20.48
N THR A 208 15.57 -11.24 -19.80
CA THR A 208 14.91 -12.01 -18.74
C THR A 208 15.89 -12.52 -17.69
N GLU A 209 15.58 -12.24 -16.42
CA GLU A 209 16.37 -12.61 -15.25
C GLU A 209 15.52 -13.43 -14.26
N SER A 210 16.15 -14.19 -13.36
CA SER A 210 15.45 -15.04 -12.39
C SER A 210 16.18 -15.19 -11.05
N ILE A 211 15.43 -15.12 -9.95
CA ILE A 211 15.94 -15.31 -8.58
C ILE A 211 15.16 -16.42 -7.88
N THR A 212 15.87 -17.38 -7.27
CA THR A 212 15.25 -18.42 -6.44
C THR A 212 15.09 -17.91 -5.02
N LEU A 213 13.86 -17.95 -4.53
CA LEU A 213 13.43 -17.64 -3.18
C LEU A 213 13.11 -18.94 -2.45
N SER A 214 13.47 -19.03 -1.18
CA SER A 214 13.16 -20.15 -0.27
C SER A 214 12.58 -19.58 1.01
N TRP A 215 11.74 -20.32 1.75
CA TRP A 215 11.11 -19.85 2.99
C TRP A 215 12.04 -19.00 3.86
N GLY A 216 13.02 -19.58 4.57
CA GLY A 216 14.04 -18.83 5.31
C GLY A 216 13.54 -17.93 6.45
N CYS A 217 12.24 -17.83 6.68
CA CYS A 217 11.64 -17.14 7.82
C CYS A 217 11.70 -17.98 9.10
N ASN A 218 11.91 -17.33 10.23
CA ASN A 218 11.62 -17.89 11.55
C ASN A 218 10.19 -17.52 11.99
N ARG A 219 9.50 -18.42 12.67
CA ARG A 219 8.14 -18.25 13.20
C ARG A 219 8.18 -18.14 14.73
N PRO A 220 7.19 -17.49 15.38
CA PRO A 220 7.14 -17.45 16.84
C PRO A 220 6.85 -18.84 17.43
N PRO A 221 7.43 -19.18 18.59
CA PRO A 221 7.11 -20.41 19.31
C PRO A 221 5.69 -20.37 19.90
N THR A 222 5.06 -21.54 19.96
CA THR A 222 3.70 -21.72 20.50
C THR A 222 3.75 -22.34 21.88
N VAL A 223 3.17 -21.68 22.89
CA VAL A 223 2.82 -22.31 24.17
C VAL A 223 1.45 -22.97 24.03
N HIS A 224 1.37 -24.27 24.29
CA HIS A 224 0.15 -25.07 24.17
C HIS A 224 -0.57 -25.23 25.52
N GLU A 225 0.19 -25.42 26.60
CA GLU A 225 -0.33 -25.63 27.94
C GLU A 225 0.60 -25.01 28.99
N ILE A 226 0.03 -24.51 30.08
CA ILE A 226 0.74 -24.24 31.34
C ILE A 226 0.07 -25.09 32.42
N THR A 227 0.83 -25.99 33.03
CA THR A 227 0.32 -27.03 33.92
C THR A 227 0.72 -26.75 35.37
N LEU A 228 -0.24 -26.85 36.28
CA LEU A 228 -0.06 -26.82 37.73
C LEU A 228 -0.95 -27.90 38.35
N MET A 229 -0.36 -28.82 39.11
CA MET A 229 -1.02 -30.06 39.55
C MET A 229 -1.35 -30.06 41.05
N GLY A 230 -2.49 -30.67 41.39
CA GLY A 230 -2.97 -30.86 42.77
C GLY A 230 -3.72 -29.67 43.36
N ASP A 231 -4.20 -29.81 44.61
CA ASP A 231 -4.90 -28.73 45.33
C ASP A 231 -3.93 -27.59 45.70
N HIS A 232 -4.35 -26.34 45.48
CA HIS A 232 -3.51 -25.16 45.74
C HIS A 232 -3.79 -24.57 47.13
N ILE A 233 -2.79 -24.59 47.99
CA ILE A 233 -2.85 -24.22 49.41
C ILE A 233 -1.86 -23.09 49.68
N ALA A 234 -2.29 -22.05 50.38
CA ALA A 234 -1.43 -20.91 50.71
C ALA A 234 -0.25 -21.33 51.60
N GLY A 235 0.96 -20.91 51.23
CA GLY A 235 2.20 -21.24 51.96
C GLY A 235 2.82 -22.60 51.61
N VAL A 236 2.37 -23.24 50.53
CA VAL A 236 2.99 -24.46 49.96
C VAL A 236 3.66 -24.12 48.63
N ASP A 237 4.84 -24.68 48.38
CA ASP A 237 5.56 -24.56 47.11
C ASP A 237 5.01 -25.53 46.05
N TYR A 238 4.88 -25.07 44.81
CA TYR A 238 4.38 -25.87 43.68
C TYR A 238 5.30 -25.77 42.46
N THR A 239 5.32 -26.82 41.65
CA THR A 239 6.00 -26.82 40.34
C THR A 239 5.00 -26.44 39.25
N VAL A 240 5.28 -25.35 38.54
CA VAL A 240 4.62 -24.96 37.29
C VAL A 240 5.50 -25.40 36.11
N SER A 241 4.91 -25.97 35.06
CA SER A 241 5.59 -26.25 33.79
C SER A 241 4.80 -25.71 32.60
N ALA A 242 5.47 -25.52 31.46
CA ALA A 242 4.84 -25.19 30.19
C ALA A 242 5.14 -26.26 29.14
N TYR A 243 4.13 -26.71 28.40
CA TYR A 243 4.35 -27.39 27.13
C TYR A 243 4.34 -26.34 26.00
N ALA A 244 5.46 -26.22 25.30
CA ALA A 244 5.65 -25.30 24.20
C ALA A 244 6.50 -25.94 23.10
N THR A 245 6.32 -25.49 21.85
CA THR A 245 7.06 -25.96 20.69
C THR A 245 7.48 -24.79 19.81
N ASP A 246 8.72 -24.82 19.32
CA ASP A 246 9.12 -23.99 18.21
C ASP A 246 8.73 -24.64 16.86
N PRO A 247 8.07 -23.93 15.92
CA PRO A 247 7.69 -24.50 14.63
C PRO A 247 8.83 -24.78 13.65
N ASP A 248 9.96 -24.08 13.78
CA ASP A 248 11.13 -24.18 12.90
C ASP A 248 12.29 -24.99 13.52
N GLY A 249 12.22 -25.24 14.83
CA GLY A 249 13.13 -26.12 15.58
C GLY A 249 14.10 -25.39 16.49
N ASP A 250 13.91 -24.08 16.71
CA ASP A 250 14.77 -23.27 17.58
C ASP A 250 14.69 -23.69 19.06
N THR A 251 15.76 -23.41 19.80
CA THR A 251 15.85 -23.75 21.22
C THR A 251 15.07 -22.76 22.09
N LEU A 252 14.00 -23.23 22.72
CA LEU A 252 13.14 -22.41 23.58
C LEU A 252 13.85 -21.91 24.84
N THR A 253 13.74 -20.59 25.07
CA THR A 253 14.05 -19.92 26.34
C THR A 253 12.77 -19.54 27.08
N TYR A 254 12.78 -19.61 28.41
CA TYR A 254 11.58 -19.36 29.23
C TYR A 254 11.80 -18.22 30.22
N GLN A 255 10.76 -17.42 30.43
CA GLN A 255 10.71 -16.38 31.45
C GLN A 255 9.34 -16.43 32.14
N TRP A 256 9.32 -16.75 33.42
CA TRP A 256 8.12 -16.81 34.26
C TRP A 256 7.94 -15.51 35.07
N SER A 257 6.68 -15.13 35.27
CA SER A 257 6.26 -14.06 36.18
C SER A 257 4.96 -14.47 36.87
N ALA A 258 4.71 -13.93 38.07
CA ALA A 258 3.49 -14.17 38.84
C ALA A 258 3.01 -12.86 39.46
N SER A 259 1.69 -12.71 39.61
CA SER A 259 1.05 -11.54 40.25
C SER A 259 1.07 -11.58 41.79
N GLY A 260 1.61 -12.65 42.38
CA GLY A 260 1.77 -12.83 43.82
C GLY A 260 2.58 -14.08 44.14
N GLY A 261 3.03 -14.20 45.40
CA GLY A 261 3.97 -15.24 45.81
C GLY A 261 5.40 -14.96 45.33
N SER A 262 6.20 -16.01 45.17
CA SER A 262 7.61 -15.92 44.74
C SER A 262 7.98 -17.10 43.85
N ILE A 263 8.71 -16.85 42.77
CA ILE A 263 9.20 -17.89 41.85
C ILE A 263 10.66 -18.21 42.19
N ALA A 264 10.96 -19.47 42.52
CA ALA A 264 12.29 -19.89 42.95
C ALA A 264 13.38 -19.79 41.85
N ASN A 265 13.02 -20.02 40.58
CA ASN A 265 13.85 -19.72 39.43
C ASN A 265 12.95 -19.35 38.23
N PRO A 266 12.92 -18.07 37.81
CA PRO A 266 12.01 -17.63 36.76
C PRO A 266 12.52 -17.93 35.33
N ASN A 267 13.72 -18.50 35.17
CA ASN A 267 14.37 -18.66 33.85
C ASN A 267 14.43 -20.13 33.38
N ILE A 268 13.73 -21.04 34.06
CA ILE A 268 13.73 -22.47 33.78
C ILE A 268 12.29 -22.98 33.63
N ASN A 269 12.04 -23.75 32.57
CA ASN A 269 10.89 -24.65 32.50
C ASN A 269 11.32 -26.03 33.04
N PRO A 270 10.72 -26.55 34.11
CA PRO A 270 10.99 -27.90 34.59
C PRO A 270 10.53 -28.95 33.57
N LYS A 271 11.14 -30.14 33.62
CA LYS A 271 10.87 -31.29 32.75
C LYS A 271 10.01 -32.35 33.43
#